data_AF-A0A956I777-F1
#
_entry.id   AF-A0A956I777-F1
#
_cell.length_a   1.000
_cell.length_b   1.000
_cell.length_c   1.000
_cell.angle_alpha   90.00
_cell.angle_beta   90.00
_cell.angle_gamma   90.00
#
_symmetry.space_group_name_H-M   'P 1'
#
loop_
_entity.id
_entity.type
_entity.pdbx_description
1 polymer ?
#
loop_
_entity_poly.entity_id
_entity_poly.type
_entity_poly.pdbx_seq_one_letter_code
_entity_poly.pdbx_strand_id
1 'polypeptide(L)'
;PLTGRRCAGYVIEVKERMRSGANVNWETIITKEDAVAFVIEDATGKALVKAGGAHLVLVRDGHVRSGDVDEHSERAQAFLMAQGTPSENVLRKKKAFRYEEGVLEPGEEVSVLGVATWTVGADGVRHLVVEATEEHPLTISDDPSTL
;
A
#
# COMPACT_ATOMS: atom_id res chain seq x y z
N PRO A 1 -5.98 -0.12 4.95
CA PRO A 1 -4.80 -0.27 5.85
C PRO A 1 -5.14 -1.08 7.12
N LEU A 2 -4.18 -1.82 7.67
CA LEU A 2 -4.30 -2.53 8.96
C LEU A 2 -4.43 -1.54 10.12
N THR A 3 -3.73 -0.42 10.05
CA THR A 3 -3.80 0.63 11.08
C THR A 3 -5.16 1.36 11.10
N GLY A 4 -5.94 1.27 10.02
CA GLY A 4 -7.19 2.02 9.88
C GLY A 4 -6.98 3.51 9.58
N ARG A 5 -5.74 3.95 9.31
CA ARG A 5 -5.43 5.32 8.88
C ARG A 5 -6.26 5.70 7.64
N ARG A 6 -6.67 6.98 7.56
CA ARG A 6 -7.34 7.52 6.38
C ARG A 6 -6.27 7.74 5.30
N CYS A 7 -6.37 6.99 4.20
CA CYS A 7 -5.38 7.03 3.12
C CYS A 7 -6.04 6.91 1.75
N ALA A 8 -5.34 7.35 0.70
CA ALA A 8 -5.70 7.13 -0.70
C ALA A 8 -5.16 5.80 -1.24
N GLY A 9 -4.07 5.29 -0.65
CA GLY A 9 -3.49 3.99 -0.97
C GLY A 9 -2.73 3.41 0.22
N TYR A 10 -2.46 2.11 0.19
CA TYR A 10 -1.64 1.44 1.20
C TYR A 10 -0.89 0.27 0.61
N VAL A 11 0.22 -0.09 1.25
CA VAL A 11 0.87 -1.38 1.05
C VAL A 11 1.09 -2.04 2.40
N ILE A 12 0.74 -3.31 2.49
CA ILE A 12 0.94 -4.16 3.65
C ILE A 12 1.90 -5.28 3.28
N GLU A 13 2.95 -5.44 4.06
CA GLU A 13 3.86 -6.58 4.00
C GLU A 13 3.76 -7.40 5.27
N VAL A 14 3.56 -8.71 5.11
CA VAL A 14 3.67 -9.67 6.20
C VAL A 14 4.98 -10.41 6.08
N LYS A 15 5.80 -10.31 7.12
CA LYS A 15 7.11 -10.95 7.20
C LYS A 15 7.10 -12.08 8.21
N GLU A 16 7.54 -13.27 7.81
CA GLU A 16 7.71 -14.42 8.69
C GLU A 16 9.16 -14.51 9.20
N ARG A 17 9.31 -14.86 10.48
CA ARG A 17 10.61 -15.18 11.05
C ARG A 17 11.09 -16.57 10.58
N MET A 18 12.17 -16.61 9.82
CA MET A 18 12.69 -17.86 9.25
C MET A 18 13.60 -18.64 10.21
N ARG A 19 14.32 -17.97 11.13
CA ARG A 19 15.26 -18.60 12.07
C ARG A 19 15.17 -18.03 13.49
N SER A 20 15.38 -18.89 14.49
CA SER A 20 15.58 -18.54 15.90
C SER A 20 17.09 -18.40 16.21
N GLY A 21 17.51 -17.32 16.89
CA GLY A 21 18.92 -17.06 17.24
C GLY A 21 19.34 -15.60 17.06
N ALA A 22 20.64 -15.30 17.21
CA ALA A 22 21.22 -13.95 17.12
C ALA A 22 21.11 -13.32 15.72
N ASN A 23 21.06 -14.13 14.66
CA ASN A 23 20.86 -13.67 13.28
C ASN A 23 19.42 -13.95 12.86
N VAL A 24 18.52 -13.02 13.18
CA VAL A 24 17.10 -13.13 12.83
C VAL A 24 16.90 -12.69 11.38
N ASN A 25 16.56 -13.64 10.51
CA ASN A 25 16.12 -13.33 9.14
C ASN A 25 14.59 -13.27 9.07
N TRP A 26 14.06 -12.24 8.41
CA TRP A 26 12.65 -12.02 8.15
C TRP A 26 12.42 -12.04 6.64
N GLU A 27 11.42 -12.79 6.19
CA GLU A 27 11.09 -12.92 4.76
C GLU A 27 9.66 -12.47 4.53
N THR A 28 9.43 -11.63 3.51
CA THR A 28 8.09 -11.20 3.11
C THR A 28 7.37 -12.37 2.46
N ILE A 29 6.29 -12.83 3.08
CA ILE A 29 5.46 -13.95 2.61
C ILE A 29 4.16 -13.49 1.94
N ILE A 30 3.73 -12.25 2.22
CA ILE A 30 2.54 -11.63 1.66
C ILE A 30 2.86 -10.17 1.41
N THR A 31 2.53 -9.70 0.22
CA THR A 31 2.43 -8.27 -0.11
C THR A 31 1.03 -8.00 -0.62
N LYS A 32 0.37 -7.00 -0.05
CA LYS A 32 -0.96 -6.55 -0.49
C LYS A 32 -0.94 -5.04 -0.63
N GLU A 33 -1.28 -4.57 -1.83
CA GLU A 33 -1.45 -3.16 -2.12
C GLU A 33 -2.85 -2.91 -2.69
N ASP A 34 -3.35 -1.69 -2.45
CA ASP A 34 -4.58 -1.20 -3.04
C ASP A 34 -4.62 0.34 -2.95
N ALA A 35 -5.28 0.97 -3.91
CA ALA A 35 -5.45 2.41 -3.95
C ALA A 35 -6.77 2.81 -4.63
N VAL A 36 -7.33 3.91 -4.15
CA VAL A 36 -8.52 4.55 -4.72
C VAL A 36 -8.13 5.77 -5.54
N ALA A 37 -9.04 6.27 -6.36
CA ALA A 37 -8.77 7.49 -7.11
C ALA A 37 -8.61 8.71 -6.16
N PHE A 38 -7.68 9.60 -6.48
CA PHE A 38 -7.42 10.82 -5.72
C PHE A 38 -6.97 11.97 -6.64
N VAL A 39 -6.96 13.18 -6.11
CA VAL A 39 -6.51 14.39 -6.83
C VAL A 39 -5.15 14.80 -6.29
N ILE A 40 -4.21 15.07 -7.18
CA ILE A 40 -2.96 15.75 -6.88
C ILE A 40 -3.04 17.20 -7.35
N GLU A 41 -2.32 18.09 -6.67
CA GLU A 41 -2.29 19.52 -6.96
C GLU A 41 -0.88 20.05 -6.76
N ASP A 42 -0.41 20.85 -7.71
CA ASP A 42 0.83 21.60 -7.63
C ASP A 42 0.61 23.05 -8.14
N ALA A 43 1.69 23.81 -8.30
CA ALA A 43 1.62 25.19 -8.80
C ALA A 43 1.09 25.30 -10.25
N THR A 44 1.07 24.21 -11.00
CA THR A 44 0.64 24.17 -12.41
C THR A 44 -0.83 23.77 -12.58
N GLY A 45 -1.42 23.10 -11.57
CA GLY A 45 -2.84 22.76 -11.56
C GLY A 45 -3.14 21.48 -10.82
N LYS A 46 -4.21 20.80 -11.26
CA LYS A 46 -4.71 19.57 -10.64
C LYS A 46 -4.77 18.43 -11.64
N ALA A 47 -4.51 17.22 -11.17
CA ALA A 47 -4.72 15.99 -11.94
C ALA A 47 -5.50 14.95 -11.12
N LEU A 48 -6.40 14.22 -11.78
CA LEU A 48 -7.07 13.06 -11.21
C LEU A 48 -6.24 11.81 -11.47
N VAL A 49 -5.80 11.14 -10.42
CA VAL A 49 -5.09 9.87 -10.51
C VAL A 49 -6.09 8.73 -10.33
N LYS A 50 -6.27 7.90 -11.34
CA LYS A 50 -7.05 6.66 -11.24
C LYS A 50 -6.11 5.53 -10.80
N ALA A 51 -5.91 5.43 -9.48
CA ALA A 51 -4.90 4.54 -8.89
C ALA A 51 -5.29 3.05 -8.81
N GLY A 52 -6.41 2.64 -9.41
CA GLY A 52 -6.83 1.24 -9.39
C GLY A 52 -5.80 0.35 -10.10
N GLY A 53 -5.22 -0.60 -9.39
CA GLY A 53 -4.16 -1.48 -9.92
C GLY A 53 -2.80 -0.80 -10.09
N ALA A 54 -2.58 0.38 -9.51
CA ALA A 54 -1.28 1.02 -9.50
C ALA A 54 -0.26 0.22 -8.67
N HIS A 55 1.00 0.27 -9.08
CA HIS A 55 2.12 -0.19 -8.28
C HIS A 55 2.51 0.89 -7.26
N LEU A 56 2.51 0.55 -5.97
CA LEU A 56 2.71 1.52 -4.90
C LEU A 56 4.09 1.35 -4.25
N VAL A 57 4.90 2.39 -4.32
CA VAL A 57 6.22 2.47 -3.70
C VAL A 57 6.14 3.42 -2.50
N LEU A 58 5.55 2.93 -1.40
CA LEU A 58 5.35 3.73 -0.19
C LEU A 58 6.41 3.44 0.88
N VAL A 59 6.82 4.44 1.64
CA VAL A 59 7.69 4.27 2.80
C VAL A 59 6.96 3.45 3.86
N ARG A 60 7.65 2.44 4.43
CA ARG A 60 7.08 1.57 5.49
C ARG A 60 7.29 2.22 6.85
N ASP A 61 6.42 3.14 7.21
CA ASP A 61 6.47 3.89 8.47
C ASP A 61 5.67 3.19 9.60
N GLY A 62 4.62 2.44 9.23
CA GLY A 62 3.75 1.70 10.14
C GLY A 62 4.32 0.34 10.50
N HIS A 63 4.46 0.05 11.79
CA HIS A 63 4.98 -1.23 12.28
C HIS A 63 4.03 -1.84 13.31
N VAL A 64 3.57 -3.06 13.07
CA VAL A 64 2.77 -3.85 14.02
C VAL A 64 3.43 -5.22 14.18
N ARG A 65 3.60 -5.71 15.42
CA ARG A 65 4.18 -7.04 15.67
C ARG A 65 3.14 -8.03 16.15
N SER A 66 3.30 -9.29 15.75
CA SER A 66 2.46 -10.37 16.28
C SER A 66 2.71 -10.54 17.78
N GLY A 67 1.65 -10.45 18.59
CA GLY A 67 1.73 -10.61 20.05
C GLY A 67 1.74 -9.30 20.84
N ASP A 68 1.74 -8.14 20.16
CA ASP A 68 1.42 -6.87 20.80
C ASP A 68 -0.06 -6.90 21.24
N VAL A 69 -0.36 -6.34 22.42
CA VAL A 69 -1.72 -6.31 22.98
C VAL A 69 -2.41 -5.02 22.52
N ASP A 70 -2.57 -4.88 21.20
CA ASP A 70 -3.30 -3.76 20.60
C ASP A 70 -4.28 -4.24 19.52
N GLU A 71 -5.27 -3.39 19.20
CA GLU A 71 -6.31 -3.65 18.20
C GLU A 71 -5.72 -3.94 16.80
N HIS A 72 -4.55 -3.38 16.50
CA HIS A 72 -3.89 -3.57 15.22
C HIS A 72 -3.32 -4.98 15.08
N SER A 73 -2.83 -5.59 16.16
CA SER A 73 -2.34 -6.97 16.18
C SER A 73 -3.45 -7.98 15.88
N GLU A 74 -4.66 -7.77 16.43
CA GLU A 74 -5.83 -8.61 16.14
C GLU A 74 -6.25 -8.51 14.66
N ARG A 75 -6.32 -7.28 14.13
CA ARG A 75 -6.67 -7.05 12.72
C ARG A 75 -5.62 -7.64 11.77
N ALA A 76 -4.34 -7.51 12.11
CA ALA A 76 -3.23 -8.08 11.36
C ALA A 76 -3.27 -9.62 11.35
N GLN A 77 -3.61 -10.24 12.48
CA GLN A 77 -3.79 -11.69 12.55
C GLN A 77 -4.99 -12.17 11.74
N ALA A 78 -6.13 -11.46 11.83
CA ALA A 78 -7.31 -11.77 11.02
C ALA A 78 -7.00 -11.66 9.51
N PHE A 79 -6.26 -10.62 9.10
CA PHE A 79 -5.77 -10.44 7.74
C PHE A 79 -4.92 -11.65 7.28
N LEU A 80 -3.90 -12.04 8.05
CA LEU A 80 -3.04 -13.18 7.71
C LEU A 80 -3.83 -14.49 7.57
N MET A 81 -4.79 -14.75 8.46
CA MET A 81 -5.59 -15.97 8.44
C MET A 81 -6.54 -16.02 7.24
N ALA A 82 -7.05 -14.87 6.78
CA ALA A 82 -7.89 -14.78 5.59
C ALA A 82 -7.14 -15.09 4.28
N GLN A 83 -5.81 -14.95 4.27
CA GLN A 83 -4.97 -15.21 3.10
C GLN A 83 -4.48 -16.67 3.01
N GLY A 84 -4.73 -17.52 4.01
CA GLY A 84 -4.20 -18.88 4.09
C GLY A 84 -5.27 -19.96 4.10
N THR A 85 -4.89 -21.17 3.70
CA THR A 85 -5.71 -22.37 3.91
C THR A 85 -5.77 -22.77 5.39
N PRO A 86 -6.76 -23.58 5.82
CA PRO A 86 -6.85 -24.03 7.22
C PRO A 86 -5.58 -24.73 7.73
N SER A 87 -4.91 -25.52 6.89
CA SER A 87 -3.66 -26.22 7.24
C SER A 87 -2.48 -25.27 7.42
N GLU A 88 -2.32 -24.30 6.52
CA GLU A 88 -1.31 -23.25 6.64
C GLU A 88 -1.55 -22.41 7.90
N ASN A 89 -2.80 -22.07 8.18
CA ASN A 89 -3.18 -21.29 9.36
C ASN A 89 -2.82 -22.01 10.67
N VAL A 90 -2.97 -23.34 10.75
CA VAL A 90 -2.51 -24.13 11.91
C VAL A 90 -0.99 -24.04 12.07
N LEU A 91 -0.22 -24.10 10.97
CA LEU A 91 1.23 -23.99 11.00
C LEU A 91 1.68 -22.57 11.43
N ARG A 92 1.02 -21.53 10.90
CA ARG A 92 1.28 -20.12 11.20
C ARG A 92 1.09 -19.78 12.68
N LYS A 93 0.18 -20.45 13.41
CA LYS A 93 -0.01 -20.23 14.86
C LYS A 93 1.25 -20.45 15.72
N LYS A 94 2.25 -21.16 15.21
CA LYS A 94 3.53 -21.42 15.91
C LYS A 94 4.66 -20.50 15.47
N LYS A 95 4.38 -19.52 14.59
CA LYS A 95 5.37 -18.64 13.96
C LYS A 95 5.25 -17.22 14.52
N ALA A 96 6.31 -16.45 14.34
CA ALA A 96 6.34 -15.02 14.66
C ALA A 96 6.25 -14.22 13.37
N PHE A 97 5.40 -13.19 13.36
CA PHE A 97 5.17 -12.33 12.21
C PHE A 97 5.44 -10.86 12.54
N ARG A 98 5.88 -10.12 11.52
CA ARG A 98 5.91 -8.66 11.51
C ARG A 98 5.02 -8.18 10.39
N TYR A 99 4.30 -7.11 10.67
CA TYR A 99 3.47 -6.42 9.72
C TYR A 99 4.06 -5.04 9.54
N GLU A 100 4.39 -4.72 8.30
CA GLU A 100 4.85 -3.40 7.91
C GLU A 100 3.81 -2.79 6.97
N GLU A 101 3.55 -1.51 7.16
CA GLU A 101 2.57 -0.77 6.39
C GLU A 101 3.18 0.53 5.89
N GLY A 102 3.00 0.82 4.60
CA GLY A 102 3.07 2.18 4.08
C GLY A 102 1.68 2.65 3.71
N VAL A 103 1.39 3.91 3.94
CA VAL A 103 0.11 4.54 3.59
C VAL A 103 0.37 5.82 2.82
N LEU A 104 -0.54 6.15 1.91
CA LEU A 104 -0.53 7.43 1.24
C LEU A 104 -1.60 8.33 1.85
N GLU A 105 -1.19 9.30 2.67
CA GLU A 105 -2.06 10.18 3.44
C GLU A 105 -2.39 11.47 2.68
N PRO A 106 -3.55 12.10 2.95
CA PRO A 106 -3.87 13.41 2.37
C PRO A 106 -2.84 14.47 2.80
N GLY A 107 -2.30 15.20 1.81
CA GLY A 107 -1.35 16.28 2.04
C GLY A 107 0.12 15.89 1.90
N GLU A 108 0.41 14.61 1.63
CA GLU A 108 1.76 14.17 1.29
C GLU A 108 2.16 14.61 -0.12
N GLU A 109 3.46 14.86 -0.28
CA GLU A 109 4.07 15.08 -1.59
C GLU A 109 4.30 13.73 -2.26
N VAL A 110 3.92 13.61 -3.54
CA VAL A 110 3.95 12.34 -4.25
C VAL A 110 4.56 12.49 -5.64
N SER A 111 5.20 11.41 -6.09
CA SER A 111 5.56 11.23 -7.50
C SER A 111 4.61 10.22 -8.14
N VAL A 112 4.06 10.59 -9.29
CA VAL A 112 3.12 9.76 -10.06
C VAL A 112 3.64 9.60 -11.49
N LEU A 113 3.94 8.37 -11.88
CA LEU A 113 4.40 8.01 -13.23
C LEU A 113 3.36 7.16 -13.93
N GLY A 114 2.83 7.63 -15.05
CA GLY A 114 1.82 6.92 -15.85
C GLY A 114 1.41 7.69 -17.10
N VAL A 115 0.34 7.25 -17.76
CA VAL A 115 -0.16 7.92 -18.96
C VAL A 115 -1.12 9.03 -18.56
N ALA A 116 -0.83 10.25 -19.02
CA ALA A 116 -1.64 11.44 -18.73
C ALA A 116 -2.45 11.87 -19.96
N THR A 117 -3.77 12.00 -19.80
CA THR A 117 -4.70 12.41 -20.86
C THR A 117 -5.59 13.57 -20.41
N TRP A 118 -5.76 14.57 -21.28
CA TRP A 118 -6.74 15.62 -21.06
C TRP A 118 -8.15 15.11 -21.41
N THR A 119 -9.06 15.19 -20.46
CA THR A 119 -10.48 14.83 -20.64
C THR A 119 -11.38 16.03 -20.33
N VAL A 120 -12.57 16.08 -20.94
CA VAL A 120 -13.56 17.12 -20.68
C VAL A 120 -14.64 16.54 -19.78
N GLY A 121 -14.83 17.14 -18.61
CA GLY A 121 -15.89 16.78 -17.67
C GLY A 121 -17.28 17.13 -18.21
N ALA A 122 -18.32 16.61 -17.55
CA ALA A 122 -19.71 16.91 -17.90
C ALA A 122 -20.06 18.40 -17.73
N ASP A 123 -19.28 19.11 -16.91
CA ASP A 123 -19.31 20.55 -16.69
C ASP A 123 -18.58 21.35 -17.80
N GLY A 124 -17.97 20.69 -18.77
CA GLY A 124 -17.18 21.30 -19.85
C GLY A 124 -15.76 21.68 -19.44
N VAL A 125 -15.33 21.38 -18.22
CA VAL A 125 -14.00 21.70 -17.71
C VAL A 125 -12.99 20.63 -18.14
N ARG A 126 -11.79 21.06 -18.55
CA ARG A 126 -10.71 20.12 -18.88
C ARG A 126 -9.98 19.67 -17.62
N HIS A 127 -9.85 18.36 -17.45
CA HIS A 127 -9.10 17.73 -16.37
C HIS A 127 -7.98 16.88 -16.94
N LEU A 128 -6.81 16.97 -16.32
CA LEU A 128 -5.73 16.01 -16.56
C LEU A 128 -6.03 14.75 -15.77
N VAL A 129 -6.04 13.59 -16.44
CA VAL A 129 -6.26 12.29 -15.83
C VAL A 129 -5.02 11.45 -16.03
N VAL A 130 -4.50 10.85 -14.95
CA VAL A 130 -3.37 9.92 -14.98
C VAL A 130 -3.88 8.53 -14.63
N GLU A 131 -3.61 7.55 -15.49
CA GLU A 131 -4.06 6.17 -15.31
C GLU A 131 -3.05 5.14 -15.84
N ALA A 132 -3.20 3.89 -15.39
CA ALA A 132 -2.49 2.76 -15.96
C ALA A 132 -3.08 2.37 -17.31
N THR A 133 -2.24 1.87 -18.20
CA THR A 133 -2.64 1.20 -19.45
C THR A 133 -2.00 -0.18 -19.51
N GLU A 134 -2.41 -1.02 -20.46
CA GLU A 134 -1.81 -2.37 -20.61
C GLU A 134 -0.29 -2.32 -20.89
N GLU A 135 0.18 -1.29 -21.60
CA GLU A 135 1.59 -1.13 -21.96
C GLU A 135 2.39 -0.31 -20.93
N HIS A 136 1.71 0.59 -20.21
CA HIS A 136 2.35 1.54 -19.31
C HIS A 136 1.67 1.46 -17.93
N PRO A 137 2.30 0.79 -16.95
CA PRO A 137 1.76 0.73 -15.60
C PRO A 137 1.76 2.11 -14.95
N LEU A 138 0.90 2.29 -13.95
CA LEU A 138 0.90 3.45 -13.08
C LEU A 138 1.72 3.14 -11.84
N THR A 139 2.74 3.95 -11.55
CA THR A 139 3.54 3.87 -10.33
C THR A 139 3.33 5.12 -9.50
N ILE A 140 3.12 4.95 -8.19
CA ILE A 140 2.89 6.03 -7.23
C ILE A 140 3.87 5.87 -6.07
N SER A 141 4.58 6.94 -5.72
CA SER A 141 5.53 7.00 -4.60
C SER A 141 5.21 8.18 -3.68
N ASP A 142 5.37 7.97 -2.37
CA ASP A 142 5.33 9.00 -1.33
C ASP A 142 6.72 9.60 -1.02
N ASP A 143 7.78 9.02 -1.60
CA ASP A 143 9.10 9.63 -1.66
C ASP A 143 9.30 10.25 -3.05
N PRO A 144 9.36 11.59 -3.16
CA PRO A 144 9.47 12.28 -4.43
C PRO A 144 10.80 11.99 -5.15
N SER A 145 11.82 11.47 -4.47
CA SER A 145 13.12 11.12 -5.04
C SER A 145 13.18 9.71 -5.65
N THR A 146 12.10 8.92 -5.52
CA THR A 146 12.08 7.51 -5.95
C THR A 146 11.87 7.31 -7.45
N LEU A 147 11.35 8.31 -8.17
CA LEU A 147 11.00 8.22 -9.60
C LEU A 147 11.80 9.20 -10.46
#